data_AF-A0AAF0UV51-F1
#
_entry.id   AF-A0AAF0UV51-F1
#
_cell.length_a   1.000
_cell.length_b   1.000
_cell.length_c   1.000
_cell.angle_alpha   90.00
_cell.angle_beta   90.00
_cell.angle_gamma   90.00
#
_symmetry.space_group_name_H-M   'P 1'
#
loop_
_entity.id
_entity.type
_entity.pdbx_description
1 polymer ?
#
loop_
_entity_poly.entity_id
_entity_poly.type
_entity_poly.pdbx_seq_one_letter_code
_entity_poly.pdbx_strand_id
1 'polypeptide(L)'
;MTKNTSDDMPEKEVNRAAKILMQIVNNRSCTSFNLDEWSEESRAMNSLETIHPCSEEIRDCFRREEALTYTQPDKAFSYTAVDGKKSVVAPLKRRGGKLFKRICHYDILKRNRPPFFTLHCLVRDAAARLPGGVGTRDNVCVLARDSQFIVEDISDSQLSKAVKGGLDRLHYEDDSCVKYERGMHRWTYLHGDRKVEDFEDDST
;
A
#
# COMPACT_ATOMS: atom_id res chain seq x y z
N MET A 1 43.08 24.78 6.67
CA MET A 1 43.01 24.12 5.36
C MET A 1 42.16 22.89 5.49
N THR A 2 41.30 22.72 4.51
CA THR A 2 40.21 21.75 4.36
C THR A 2 40.71 20.33 4.13
N LYS A 3 39.97 19.33 4.63
CA LYS A 3 39.34 18.29 3.79
C LYS A 3 38.49 17.35 4.66
N ASN A 4 37.19 17.41 4.39
CA ASN A 4 36.23 16.35 4.68
C ASN A 4 36.53 15.19 3.71
N THR A 5 36.51 13.96 4.19
CA THR A 5 36.39 12.77 3.34
C THR A 5 35.11 12.05 3.77
N SER A 6 34.09 12.28 2.96
CA SER A 6 32.91 11.44 2.89
C SER A 6 33.21 10.24 1.97
N ASP A 7 32.39 9.20 2.18
CA ASP A 7 31.93 8.22 1.20
C ASP A 7 32.92 7.16 0.69
N ASP A 8 32.69 5.91 1.10
CA ASP A 8 31.90 4.98 0.27
C ASP A 8 31.86 3.60 0.96
N MET A 9 30.71 3.24 1.56
CA MET A 9 30.46 1.82 1.82
C MET A 9 30.20 1.16 0.47
N PRO A 10 30.92 0.09 0.10
CA PRO A 10 30.81 -0.50 -1.22
C PRO A 10 29.39 -1.01 -1.44
N GLU A 11 28.76 -0.67 -2.57
CA GLU A 11 27.40 -1.09 -2.98
C GLU A 11 27.15 -2.60 -2.76
N LYS A 12 28.21 -3.40 -2.81
CA LYS A 12 28.20 -4.85 -2.56
C LYS A 12 27.77 -5.23 -1.13
N GLU A 13 28.07 -4.41 -0.13
CA GLU A 13 27.66 -4.61 1.26
C GLU A 13 26.23 -4.14 1.52
N VAL A 14 25.80 -3.04 0.91
CA VAL A 14 24.39 -2.60 0.93
C VAL A 14 23.50 -3.68 0.31
N ASN A 15 23.94 -4.26 -0.81
CA ASN A 15 23.24 -5.35 -1.49
C ASN A 15 23.27 -6.67 -0.69
N ARG A 16 24.31 -6.93 0.10
CA ARG A 16 24.37 -8.08 1.01
C ARG A 16 23.46 -7.91 2.22
N ALA A 17 23.45 -6.73 2.83
CA ALA A 17 22.56 -6.40 3.94
C ALA A 17 21.10 -6.44 3.49
N ALA A 18 20.77 -5.88 2.33
CA ALA A 18 19.46 -6.00 1.72
C ALA A 18 19.09 -7.47 1.44
N LYS A 19 20.02 -8.28 0.93
CA LYS A 19 19.77 -9.71 0.67
C LYS A 19 19.58 -10.54 1.95
N ILE A 20 20.31 -10.22 3.03
CA ILE A 20 20.15 -10.85 4.35
C ILE A 20 18.83 -10.43 4.99
N LEU A 21 18.45 -9.15 4.91
CA LEU A 21 17.13 -8.67 5.35
C LEU A 21 16.02 -9.37 4.57
N MET A 22 16.16 -9.50 3.24
CA MET A 22 15.20 -10.22 2.42
C MET A 22 15.10 -11.71 2.74
N GLN A 23 16.21 -12.37 3.10
CA GLN A 23 16.19 -13.77 3.54
C GLN A 23 15.57 -13.94 4.93
N ILE A 24 15.82 -13.02 5.86
CA ILE A 24 15.21 -13.00 7.20
C ILE A 24 13.70 -12.71 7.10
N VAL A 25 13.30 -11.86 6.15
CA VAL A 25 11.91 -11.55 5.82
C VAL A 25 11.21 -12.73 5.14
N ASN A 26 11.86 -13.41 4.19
CA ASN A 26 11.27 -14.56 3.49
C ASN A 26 11.01 -15.74 4.44
N ASN A 27 11.80 -15.87 5.51
CA ASN A 27 11.60 -16.85 6.58
C ASN A 27 10.66 -16.36 7.70
N ARG A 28 10.21 -15.10 7.66
CA ARG A 28 9.16 -14.56 8.52
C ARG A 28 8.02 -14.06 7.66
N SER A 29 7.41 -14.98 6.92
CA SER A 29 5.99 -14.85 6.63
C SER A 29 5.31 -14.51 7.97
N CYS A 30 4.45 -13.50 8.00
CA CYS A 30 3.59 -13.22 9.15
C CYS A 30 2.60 -14.39 9.31
N THR A 31 3.10 -15.58 9.64
CA THR A 31 2.34 -16.83 9.78
C THR A 31 2.24 -17.26 11.24
N SER A 32 2.69 -16.44 12.19
CA SER A 32 2.41 -16.63 13.62
C SER A 32 1.33 -15.67 14.13
N PHE A 33 0.42 -15.26 13.26
CA PHE A 33 -0.82 -14.58 13.67
C PHE A 33 -1.93 -15.63 13.68
N ASN A 34 -2.67 -15.75 14.78
CA ASN A 34 -3.81 -16.65 14.90
C ASN A 34 -4.90 -16.21 13.92
N LEU A 35 -4.87 -16.80 12.72
CA LEU A 35 -5.81 -16.54 11.63
C LEU A 35 -7.26 -16.85 12.04
N ASP A 36 -7.44 -17.77 12.99
CA ASP A 36 -8.73 -18.25 13.48
C ASP A 36 -9.46 -17.22 14.35
N GLU A 37 -8.73 -16.54 15.25
CA GLU A 37 -9.29 -15.50 16.14
C GLU A 37 -9.71 -14.25 15.36
N TRP A 38 -8.90 -13.90 14.36
CA TRP A 38 -9.16 -12.80 13.42
C TRP A 38 -10.31 -13.14 12.43
N SER A 39 -10.52 -14.42 12.12
CA SER A 39 -11.63 -14.89 11.28
C SER A 39 -13.01 -14.76 11.97
N GLU A 40 -13.07 -14.83 13.31
CA GLU A 40 -14.32 -14.65 14.06
C GLU A 40 -14.76 -13.18 14.15
N GLU A 41 -13.84 -12.25 14.42
CA GLU A 41 -14.08 -10.80 14.36
C GLU A 41 -14.59 -10.37 12.96
N SER A 42 -14.08 -11.03 11.92
CA SER A 42 -14.37 -10.70 10.52
C SER A 42 -15.66 -11.31 9.99
N ARG A 43 -16.13 -12.40 10.60
CA ARG A 43 -17.44 -12.99 10.27
C ARG A 43 -18.58 -12.07 10.69
N ALA A 44 -18.40 -11.27 11.74
CA ALA A 44 -19.36 -10.26 12.17
C ALA A 44 -19.48 -9.09 11.18
N MET A 45 -18.42 -8.80 10.41
CA MET A 45 -18.33 -7.63 9.54
C MET A 45 -18.98 -7.79 8.14
N ASN A 46 -19.84 -8.80 7.95
CA ASN A 46 -20.48 -9.11 6.66
C ASN A 46 -21.81 -8.38 6.39
N SER A 47 -22.19 -7.39 7.21
CA SER A 47 -23.34 -6.54 6.92
C SER A 47 -22.96 -5.07 6.90
N LEU A 48 -22.70 -4.53 5.70
CA LEU A 48 -22.84 -3.09 5.39
C LEU A 48 -22.04 -2.06 6.24
N GLU A 49 -21.06 -2.49 7.03
CA GLU A 49 -20.59 -1.72 8.17
C GLU A 49 -19.38 -0.82 7.91
N THR A 50 -19.47 0.38 8.49
CA THR A 50 -18.40 1.33 8.72
C THR A 50 -17.11 0.62 9.16
N ILE A 51 -16.08 0.61 8.32
CA ILE A 51 -14.75 0.16 8.74
C ILE A 51 -14.27 1.06 9.88
N HIS A 52 -13.98 0.45 11.02
CA HIS A 52 -13.37 1.11 12.17
C HIS A 52 -11.84 1.15 12.04
N PRO A 53 -11.15 2.07 12.75
CA PRO A 53 -9.70 2.06 12.82
C PRO A 53 -9.18 0.67 13.20
N CYS A 54 -8.21 0.15 12.45
CA CYS A 54 -7.63 -1.17 12.71
C CYS A 54 -6.99 -1.23 14.10
N SER A 55 -6.97 -2.44 14.70
CA SER A 55 -6.22 -2.71 15.93
C SER A 55 -4.73 -2.42 15.72
N GLU A 56 -3.99 -2.24 16.81
CA GLU A 56 -2.54 -1.98 16.74
C GLU A 56 -1.80 -3.13 16.05
N GLU A 57 -2.21 -4.37 16.28
CA GLU A 57 -1.62 -5.58 15.70
C GLU A 57 -1.81 -5.64 14.18
N ILE A 58 -3.02 -5.34 13.69
CA ILE A 58 -3.32 -5.31 12.25
C ILE A 58 -2.53 -4.19 11.59
N ARG A 59 -2.46 -3.02 12.23
CA ARG A 59 -1.69 -1.87 11.74
C ARG A 59 -0.20 -2.19 11.66
N ASP A 60 0.36 -2.83 12.66
CA ASP A 60 1.78 -3.21 12.69
C ASP A 60 2.12 -4.32 11.71
N CYS A 61 1.18 -5.24 11.46
CA CYS A 61 1.30 -6.20 10.37
C CYS A 61 1.36 -5.47 9.02
N PHE A 62 0.41 -4.57 8.76
CA PHE A 62 0.37 -3.79 7.53
C PHE A 62 1.63 -2.95 7.33
N ARG A 63 2.13 -2.26 8.36
CA ARG A 63 3.34 -1.43 8.25
C ARG A 63 4.59 -2.25 7.93
N ARG A 64 4.68 -3.48 8.45
CA ARG A 64 5.75 -4.42 8.06
C ARG A 64 5.62 -4.81 6.59
N GLU A 65 4.42 -5.22 6.15
CA GLU A 65 4.16 -5.53 4.74
C GLU A 65 4.49 -4.33 3.83
N GLU A 66 4.05 -3.12 4.19
CA GLU A 66 4.29 -1.88 3.46
C GLU A 66 5.79 -1.59 3.32
N ALA A 67 6.57 -1.74 4.39
CA ALA A 67 8.02 -1.57 4.33
C ALA A 67 8.71 -2.55 3.37
N LEU A 68 8.20 -3.79 3.29
CA LEU A 68 8.72 -4.80 2.37
C LEU A 68 8.38 -4.48 0.92
N THR A 69 7.13 -4.12 0.65
CA THR A 69 6.69 -3.72 -0.69
C THR A 69 7.57 -2.61 -1.27
N TYR A 70 7.87 -1.58 -0.47
CA TYR A 70 8.69 -0.47 -0.94
C TYR A 70 10.21 -0.70 -0.88
N THR A 71 10.65 -1.87 -0.41
CA THR A 71 12.03 -2.36 -0.62
C THR A 71 12.21 -2.91 -2.04
N GLN A 72 11.17 -3.49 -2.64
CA GLN A 72 11.13 -3.95 -4.03
C GLN A 72 9.92 -3.37 -4.78
N PRO A 73 9.90 -2.05 -5.02
CA PRO A 73 8.75 -1.38 -5.61
C PRO A 73 8.44 -1.83 -7.04
N ASP A 74 9.37 -2.49 -7.72
CA ASP A 74 9.26 -3.03 -9.06
C ASP A 74 8.58 -4.41 -9.14
N LYS A 75 8.22 -5.00 -7.99
CA LYS A 75 7.52 -6.29 -7.91
C LYS A 75 6.09 -6.14 -7.39
N ALA A 76 5.20 -7.01 -7.85
CA ALA A 76 3.89 -7.17 -7.23
C ALA A 76 4.03 -7.70 -5.80
N PHE A 77 3.08 -7.36 -4.94
CA PHE A 77 3.08 -7.78 -3.54
C PHE A 77 1.66 -8.15 -3.10
N SER A 78 1.53 -9.10 -2.17
CA SER A 78 0.24 -9.54 -1.62
C SER A 78 0.06 -9.03 -0.19
N TYR A 79 -0.75 -7.99 -0.02
CA TYR A 79 -1.13 -7.49 1.31
C TYR A 79 -2.12 -8.42 1.98
N THR A 80 -2.14 -8.40 3.30
CA THR A 80 -3.22 -8.98 4.10
C THR A 80 -4.31 -7.92 4.29
N ALA A 81 -5.49 -8.17 3.73
CA ALA A 81 -6.64 -7.29 3.86
C ALA A 81 -7.18 -7.28 5.30
N VAL A 82 -8.07 -6.33 5.60
CA VAL A 82 -8.70 -6.25 6.93
C VAL A 82 -9.59 -7.44 7.20
N ASP A 83 -10.11 -8.11 6.16
CA ASP A 83 -10.77 -9.42 6.19
C ASP A 83 -9.78 -10.60 5.96
N GLY A 84 -8.47 -10.37 6.18
CA GLY A 84 -7.42 -11.37 6.32
C GLY A 84 -7.11 -12.18 5.06
N LYS A 85 -7.88 -11.94 4.00
CA LYS A 85 -7.60 -12.44 2.66
C LYS A 85 -6.37 -11.76 2.11
N LYS A 86 -5.66 -12.46 1.23
CA LYS A 86 -4.57 -11.89 0.47
C LYS A 86 -5.13 -11.07 -0.69
N SER A 87 -4.55 -9.91 -0.93
CA SER A 87 -4.94 -9.00 -2.01
C SER A 87 -3.69 -8.46 -2.69
N VAL A 88 -3.57 -8.72 -3.99
CA VAL A 88 -2.37 -8.39 -4.76
C VAL A 88 -2.39 -6.94 -5.25
N VAL A 89 -1.26 -6.25 -5.08
CA VAL A 89 -0.99 -4.93 -5.67
C VAL A 89 0.03 -5.04 -6.80
N ALA A 90 -0.26 -4.33 -7.90
CA ALA A 90 0.63 -4.23 -9.04
C ALA A 90 1.96 -3.50 -8.71
N PRO A 91 3.08 -3.85 -9.37
CA PRO A 91 4.36 -3.17 -9.21
C PRO A 91 4.29 -1.69 -9.61
N LEU A 92 5.18 -0.87 -9.04
CA LEU A 92 5.44 0.48 -9.52
C LEU A 92 6.19 0.41 -10.86
N LYS A 93 5.46 0.33 -11.98
CA LYS A 93 6.08 0.48 -13.30
C LYS A 93 6.71 1.88 -13.38
N ARG A 94 8.03 1.95 -13.63
CA ARG A 94 8.74 3.20 -13.94
C ARG A 94 8.27 3.72 -15.29
N ARG A 95 7.14 4.42 -15.36
CA ARG A 95 6.70 5.06 -16.61
C ARG A 95 7.70 6.18 -16.96
N GLY A 96 8.53 5.91 -17.96
CA GLY A 96 9.26 6.93 -18.70
C GLY A 96 8.28 7.79 -19.50
N GLY A 97 7.74 8.82 -18.89
CA GLY A 97 6.81 9.73 -19.56
C GLY A 97 6.21 10.73 -18.58
N LYS A 98 6.47 12.02 -18.82
CA LYS A 98 5.98 13.23 -18.13
C LYS A 98 5.51 12.97 -16.71
N LEU A 99 6.33 13.37 -15.72
CA LEU A 99 5.90 13.65 -14.35
C LEU A 99 4.49 14.22 -14.39
N PHE A 100 3.48 13.38 -14.09
CA PHE A 100 2.13 13.85 -13.87
C PHE A 100 2.29 15.02 -12.92
N LYS A 101 1.86 16.23 -13.33
CA LYS A 101 2.01 17.47 -12.56
C LYS A 101 1.80 17.08 -11.11
N ARG A 102 2.91 17.02 -10.35
CA ARG A 102 2.91 16.44 -9.00
C ARG A 102 1.85 17.23 -8.26
N ILE A 103 0.68 16.63 -8.03
CA ILE A 103 -0.31 17.28 -7.21
C ILE A 103 0.37 17.32 -5.85
N CYS A 104 0.75 18.53 -5.51
CA CYS A 104 1.71 18.90 -4.49
C CYS A 104 1.03 18.76 -3.13
N HIS A 105 0.66 17.53 -2.75
CA HIS A 105 0.20 17.19 -1.42
C HIS A 105 1.40 16.82 -0.54
N TYR A 106 2.47 17.62 -0.57
CA TYR A 106 3.67 17.39 0.26
C TYR A 106 3.35 17.41 1.76
N ASP A 107 2.16 17.91 2.14
CA ASP A 107 1.70 18.01 3.52
C ASP A 107 1.08 16.71 4.07
N ILE A 108 0.75 15.74 3.20
CA ILE A 108 0.04 14.51 3.62
C ILE A 108 1.01 13.38 3.91
N LEU A 109 2.16 13.37 3.25
CA LEU A 109 3.13 12.28 3.34
C LEU A 109 4.36 12.72 4.11
N LYS A 110 4.88 11.86 4.99
CA LYS A 110 6.11 12.11 5.76
C LYS A 110 7.29 12.38 4.81
N ARG A 111 8.25 13.18 5.29
CA ARG A 111 9.46 13.55 4.53
C ARG A 111 10.44 12.38 4.38
N ASN A 112 10.49 11.47 5.35
CA ASN A 112 11.38 10.31 5.38
C ASN A 112 10.80 9.06 4.70
N ARG A 113 9.71 9.20 3.92
CA ARG A 113 9.14 8.09 3.15
C ARG A 113 10.07 7.67 2.00
N PRO A 114 9.92 6.44 1.47
CA PRO A 114 10.62 6.01 0.26
C PRO A 114 10.40 6.98 -0.92
N PRO A 115 11.42 7.31 -1.72
CA PRO A 115 11.30 8.30 -2.80
C PRO A 115 10.21 8.00 -3.84
N PHE A 116 9.91 6.71 -4.05
CA PHE A 116 8.89 6.25 -5.00
C PHE A 116 7.48 6.19 -4.40
N PHE A 117 7.33 6.37 -3.07
CA PHE A 117 6.04 6.35 -2.41
C PHE A 117 5.27 7.65 -2.68
N THR A 118 4.12 7.53 -3.33
CA THR A 118 3.25 8.64 -3.71
C THR A 118 1.85 8.52 -3.08
N LEU A 119 1.01 9.54 -3.25
CA LEU A 119 -0.38 9.47 -2.83
C LEU A 119 -1.14 8.32 -3.50
N HIS A 120 -0.84 7.98 -4.76
CA HIS A 120 -1.48 6.85 -5.44
C HIS A 120 -1.07 5.52 -4.81
N CYS A 121 0.19 5.41 -4.36
CA CYS A 121 0.68 4.26 -3.62
C CYS A 121 -0.13 4.07 -2.33
N LEU A 122 -0.24 5.13 -1.53
CA LEU A 122 -1.06 5.14 -0.30
C LEU A 122 -2.51 4.69 -0.56
N VAL A 123 -3.16 5.29 -1.57
CA VAL A 123 -4.58 5.03 -1.86
C VAL A 123 -4.78 3.63 -2.42
N ARG A 124 -3.90 3.15 -3.29
CA ARG A 124 -3.96 1.80 -3.85
C ARG A 124 -3.77 0.74 -2.76
N ASP A 125 -2.80 0.92 -1.88
CA ASP A 125 -2.52 -0.03 -0.79
C ASP A 125 -3.68 -0.05 0.22
N ALA A 126 -4.30 1.10 0.50
CA ALA A 126 -5.53 1.18 1.29
C ALA A 126 -6.71 0.49 0.60
N ALA A 127 -6.91 0.68 -0.70
CA ALA A 127 -7.99 0.04 -1.46
C ALA A 127 -7.80 -1.49 -1.55
N ALA A 128 -6.56 -1.97 -1.69
CA ALA A 128 -6.25 -3.39 -1.71
C ALA A 128 -6.63 -4.10 -0.41
N ARG A 129 -6.62 -3.39 0.72
CA ARG A 129 -6.97 -3.93 2.04
C ARG A 129 -8.47 -3.85 2.38
N LEU A 130 -9.31 -3.35 1.48
CA LEU A 130 -10.76 -3.33 1.71
C LEU A 130 -11.29 -4.77 1.90
N PRO A 131 -12.19 -5.00 2.87
CA PRO A 131 -12.80 -6.30 3.09
C PRO A 131 -13.60 -6.71 1.84
N GLY A 132 -13.34 -7.92 1.33
CA GLY A 132 -13.91 -8.36 0.05
C GLY A 132 -13.56 -7.47 -1.15
N GLY A 133 -12.55 -6.61 -1.05
CA GLY A 133 -12.15 -5.68 -2.10
C GLY A 133 -13.16 -4.56 -2.37
N VAL A 134 -14.19 -4.35 -1.54
CA VAL A 134 -15.25 -3.37 -1.80
C VAL A 134 -15.43 -2.43 -0.61
N GLY A 135 -15.58 -1.14 -0.86
CA GLY A 135 -15.82 -0.16 0.20
C GLY A 135 -16.18 1.24 -0.27
N THR A 136 -16.51 2.11 0.66
CA THR A 136 -16.72 3.54 0.41
C THR A 136 -15.39 4.30 0.43
N ARG A 137 -15.41 5.55 -0.03
CA ARG A 137 -14.24 6.44 0.11
C ARG A 137 -13.80 6.58 1.57
N ASP A 138 -14.76 6.63 2.50
CA ASP A 138 -14.44 6.84 3.92
C ASP A 138 -13.76 5.60 4.51
N ASN A 139 -14.13 4.40 4.04
CA ASN A 139 -13.39 3.17 4.36
C ASN A 139 -11.93 3.24 3.90
N VAL A 140 -11.68 3.74 2.67
CA VAL A 140 -10.31 3.95 2.18
C VAL A 140 -9.57 4.99 3.03
N CYS A 141 -10.22 6.06 3.49
CA CYS A 141 -9.62 7.03 4.40
C CYS A 141 -9.20 6.41 5.74
N VAL A 142 -10.03 5.53 6.32
CA VAL A 142 -9.71 4.82 7.56
C VAL A 142 -8.46 3.96 7.37
N LEU A 143 -8.41 3.16 6.31
CA LEU A 143 -7.26 2.29 6.04
C LEU A 143 -6.00 3.08 5.67
N ALA A 144 -6.12 4.19 4.94
CA ALA A 144 -4.97 5.03 4.59
C ALA A 144 -4.23 5.57 5.82
N ARG A 145 -4.91 5.74 6.96
CA ARG A 145 -4.27 6.19 8.22
C ARG A 145 -3.32 5.19 8.84
N ASP A 146 -3.43 3.91 8.50
CA ASP A 146 -2.53 2.88 9.03
C ASP A 146 -1.12 2.98 8.46
N SER A 147 -0.95 3.62 7.30
CA SER A 147 0.34 3.77 6.63
C SER A 147 1.35 4.45 7.54
N GLN A 148 2.58 3.95 7.57
CA GLN A 148 3.65 4.62 8.32
C GLN A 148 4.17 5.88 7.62
N PHE A 149 3.77 6.10 6.36
CA PHE A 149 4.24 7.19 5.51
C PHE A 149 3.27 8.38 5.43
N ILE A 150 2.10 8.30 6.07
CA ILE A 150 1.18 9.43 6.22
C ILE A 150 1.57 10.29 7.42
N VAL A 151 1.38 11.61 7.34
CA VAL A 151 1.55 12.52 8.49
C VAL A 151 0.48 12.24 9.53
N GLU A 152 0.88 12.19 10.81
CA GLU A 152 0.00 11.80 11.92
C GLU A 152 -1.13 12.81 12.18
N ASP A 153 -0.85 14.11 12.09
CA ASP A 153 -1.80 15.20 12.39
C ASP A 153 -2.62 15.67 11.17
N ILE A 154 -2.90 14.79 10.21
CA ILE A 154 -3.70 15.14 9.04
C ILE A 154 -5.20 15.24 9.38
N SER A 155 -5.83 16.34 8.96
CA SER A 155 -7.28 16.48 9.13
C SER A 155 -8.08 15.54 8.22
N ASP A 156 -9.26 15.10 8.68
CA ASP A 156 -10.20 14.28 7.90
C ASP A 156 -10.52 14.89 6.53
N SER A 157 -10.69 16.21 6.49
CA SER A 157 -11.03 16.92 5.25
C SER A 157 -9.89 16.87 4.22
N GLN A 158 -8.64 17.02 4.67
CA GLN A 158 -7.46 16.93 3.81
C GLN A 158 -7.27 15.50 3.31
N LEU A 159 -7.38 14.51 4.19
CA LEU A 159 -7.26 13.11 3.81
C LEU A 159 -8.35 12.71 2.82
N SER A 160 -9.62 13.04 3.10
CA SER A 160 -10.75 12.72 2.23
C SER A 160 -10.60 13.32 0.82
N LYS A 161 -10.12 14.57 0.74
CA LYS A 161 -9.84 15.23 -0.55
C LYS A 161 -8.71 14.54 -1.31
N ALA A 162 -7.65 14.12 -0.62
CA ALA A 162 -6.52 13.43 -1.22
C ALA A 162 -6.87 12.01 -1.67
N VAL A 163 -7.59 11.26 -0.84
CA VAL A 163 -8.10 9.93 -1.18
C VAL A 163 -9.03 10.00 -2.39
N LYS A 164 -9.95 10.98 -2.44
CA LYS A 164 -10.77 11.22 -3.63
C LYS A 164 -9.90 11.43 -4.88
N GLY A 165 -8.94 12.35 -4.82
CA GLY A 165 -8.07 12.65 -5.95
C GLY A 165 -7.23 11.46 -6.39
N GLY A 166 -6.76 10.64 -5.44
CA GLY A 166 -6.01 9.42 -5.72
C GLY A 166 -6.87 8.32 -6.35
N LEU A 167 -8.09 8.08 -5.84
CA LEU A 167 -9.04 7.12 -6.40
C LEU A 167 -9.45 7.53 -7.81
N ASP A 168 -9.77 8.81 -8.02
CA ASP A 168 -10.09 9.35 -9.34
C ASP A 168 -8.92 9.12 -10.30
N ARG A 169 -7.68 9.37 -9.86
CA ARG A 169 -6.49 9.17 -10.70
C ARG A 169 -6.27 7.70 -11.09
N LEU A 170 -6.34 6.80 -10.11
CA LEU A 170 -6.18 5.36 -10.30
C LEU A 170 -7.28 4.78 -11.21
N HIS A 171 -8.50 5.32 -11.11
CA HIS A 171 -9.64 4.86 -11.91
C HIS A 171 -9.40 5.01 -13.42
N TYR A 172 -8.71 6.07 -13.83
CA TYR A 172 -8.41 6.40 -15.23
C TYR A 172 -7.03 5.91 -15.70
N GLU A 173 -6.34 5.06 -14.94
CA GLU A 173 -5.12 4.41 -15.42
C GLU A 173 -5.44 3.33 -16.47
N ASP A 174 -4.46 3.05 -17.34
CA ASP A 174 -4.64 2.06 -18.42
C ASP A 174 -4.94 0.65 -17.87
N ASP A 175 -4.24 0.25 -16.81
CA ASP A 175 -4.58 -0.94 -15.99
C ASP A 175 -5.12 -0.48 -14.64
N SER A 176 -6.37 -0.02 -14.67
CA SER A 176 -7.08 0.49 -13.50
C SER A 176 -7.18 -0.57 -12.39
N CYS A 177 -6.65 -0.26 -11.21
CA CYS A 177 -6.77 -1.13 -10.04
C CYS A 177 -8.06 -0.89 -9.24
N VAL A 178 -8.84 0.15 -9.56
CA VAL A 178 -10.07 0.50 -8.86
C VAL A 178 -11.20 0.88 -9.80
N LYS A 179 -12.42 0.49 -9.46
CA LYS A 179 -13.64 0.85 -10.20
C LYS A 179 -14.67 1.49 -9.31
N TYR A 180 -15.23 2.61 -9.74
CA TYR A 180 -16.35 3.24 -9.05
C TYR A 180 -17.70 2.72 -9.57
N GLU A 181 -18.50 2.18 -8.68
CA GLU A 181 -19.87 1.73 -8.95
C GLU A 181 -20.88 2.82 -8.57
N ARG A 182 -21.32 3.58 -9.58
CA ARG A 182 -22.25 4.71 -9.39
C ARG A 182 -23.57 4.32 -8.73
N GLY A 183 -24.09 3.11 -8.98
CA GLY A 183 -25.36 2.67 -8.40
C GLY A 183 -25.31 2.44 -6.89
N MET A 184 -24.12 2.11 -6.36
CA MET A 184 -23.94 1.74 -4.96
C MET A 184 -23.06 2.73 -4.19
N HIS A 185 -22.48 3.73 -4.87
CA HIS A 185 -21.52 4.68 -4.33
C HIS A 185 -20.30 4.02 -3.68
N ARG A 186 -19.82 2.92 -4.28
CA ARG A 186 -18.70 2.11 -3.76
C ARG A 186 -17.56 2.00 -4.76
N TRP A 187 -16.39 1.76 -4.21
CA TRP A 187 -15.16 1.44 -4.93
C TRP A 187 -14.88 -0.04 -4.80
N THR A 188 -14.52 -0.67 -5.92
CA THR A 188 -14.12 -2.07 -6.00
C THR A 188 -12.66 -2.13 -6.41
N TYR A 189 -11.84 -2.84 -5.64
CA TYR A 189 -10.45 -3.14 -5.96
C TYR A 189 -10.39 -4.33 -6.93
N LEU A 190 -9.71 -4.16 -8.06
CA LEU A 190 -9.78 -5.09 -9.19
C LEU A 190 -8.58 -6.05 -9.29
N HIS A 191 -7.48 -5.75 -8.58
CA HIS A 191 -6.26 -6.55 -8.66
C HIS A 191 -6.17 -7.61 -7.56
N GLY A 192 -7.11 -7.63 -6.61
CA GLY A 192 -7.02 -8.46 -5.41
C GLY A 192 -6.86 -9.95 -5.69
N ASP A 193 -7.62 -10.49 -6.64
CA ASP A 193 -7.59 -11.91 -7.04
C ASP A 193 -6.58 -12.23 -8.15
N ARG A 194 -5.83 -11.24 -8.65
CA ARG A 194 -4.74 -11.49 -9.59
C ARG A 194 -3.58 -12.17 -8.87
N LYS A 195 -2.73 -12.84 -9.62
CA LYS A 195 -1.51 -13.45 -9.10
C LYS A 195 -0.33 -12.50 -9.24
N VAL A 196 0.70 -12.67 -8.42
CA VAL A 196 1.94 -11.88 -8.50
C VAL A 196 2.60 -12.09 -9.87
N GLU A 197 2.52 -13.32 -10.39
CA GLU A 197 3.03 -13.72 -11.70
C GLU A 197 2.30 -13.04 -12.86
N ASP A 198 1.03 -12.63 -12.69
CA ASP A 198 0.27 -11.92 -13.72
C ASP A 198 0.86 -10.52 -14.02
N PHE A 199 1.77 -10.04 -13.17
CA PHE A 199 2.46 -8.76 -13.30
C PHE A 199 3.94 -8.88 -13.72
N GLU A 200 4.45 -10.10 -13.87
CA GLU A 200 5.79 -10.32 -14.41
C GLU A 200 5.70 -10.15 -15.94
N ASP A 201 6.20 -9.02 -16.48
CA ASP A 201 6.30 -8.82 -17.93
C ASP A 201 7.26 -9.89 -18.49
N ASP A 202 6.74 -10.78 -19.35
CA ASP A 202 7.49 -11.74 -20.18
C ASP A 202 8.39 -10.97 -21.16
N SER A 203 9.46 -10.41 -20.65
CA SER A 203 10.46 -9.66 -21.41
C SER A 203 11.43 -10.67 -22.03
N THR A 204 11.00 -11.30 -23.12
CA THR A 204 11.90 -11.89 -24.13
C THR A 204 12.36 -10.81 -25.11
#